data_AF-A0A947ZCW0-F1
#
_entry.id   AF-A0A947ZCW0-F1
#
_cell.length_a   1.000
_cell.length_b   1.000
_cell.length_c   1.000
_cell.angle_alpha   90.00
_cell.angle_beta   90.00
_cell.angle_gamma   90.00
#
_symmetry.space_group_name_H-M   'P 1'
#
loop_
_entity.id
_entity.type
_entity.pdbx_description
1 polymer ?
#
loop_
_entity_poly.entity_id
_entity_poly.type
_entity_poly.pdbx_seq_one_letter_code
_entity_poly.pdbx_strand_id
1 'polypeptide(L)'
;MKIWVDADACPQVVKAILFRAADKRRIQTTLVANRPMKIPASLYIDSMVVAQGFDVADDEIVKRIQAGDLVVTADIPLAAQVIERGAHALDPRGELYDTESI
;
A
#
# COMPACT_ATOMS: atom_id res chain seq x y z
N MET A 1 11.10 5.57 -4.53
CA MET A 1 9.65 5.63 -4.30
C MET A 1 8.96 4.50 -5.05
N LYS A 2 8.46 3.55 -4.27
CA LYS A 2 7.49 2.52 -4.65
C LYS A 2 6.16 2.83 -3.97
N ILE A 3 5.08 2.22 -4.46
CA ILE A 3 3.77 2.27 -3.82
C ILE A 3 3.46 0.90 -3.25
N TRP A 4 3.12 0.85 -1.97
CA TRP A 4 2.62 -0.33 -1.27
C TRP A 4 1.15 -0.11 -0.96
N VAL A 5 0.33 -1.13 -1.13
CA VAL A 5 -1.10 -1.04 -0.89
C VAL A 5 -1.50 -2.14 0.07
N ASP A 6 -2.00 -1.78 1.25
CA ASP A 6 -2.80 -2.72 2.04
C ASP A 6 -4.08 -2.98 1.25
N ALA A 7 -4.15 -4.17 0.65
CA ALA A 7 -5.20 -4.51 -0.27
C ALA A 7 -6.32 -5.33 0.38
N ASP A 8 -6.22 -5.67 1.67
CA ASP A 8 -7.27 -6.40 2.37
C ASP A 8 -8.50 -5.51 2.63
N ALA A 9 -8.27 -4.23 2.94
CA ALA A 9 -9.33 -3.24 3.15
C ALA A 9 -9.48 -2.20 2.02
N CYS A 10 -8.55 -2.12 1.07
CA CYS A 10 -8.59 -1.07 0.04
C CYS A 10 -9.76 -1.24 -0.97
N PRO A 11 -10.60 -0.20 -1.19
CA PRO A 11 -11.72 -0.24 -2.13
C PRO A 11 -11.28 -0.53 -3.57
N GLN A 12 -12.09 -1.29 -4.31
CA GLN A 12 -11.78 -1.67 -5.70
C GLN A 12 -11.59 -0.46 -6.63
N VAL A 13 -12.35 0.62 -6.40
CA VAL A 13 -12.22 1.85 -7.19
C VAL A 13 -10.85 2.52 -6.97
N VAL A 14 -10.32 2.46 -5.75
CA VAL A 14 -9.00 2.99 -5.40
C VAL A 14 -7.91 2.14 -6.05
N LYS A 15 -8.01 0.81 -5.98
CA LYS A 15 -7.09 -0.09 -6.69
C LYS A 15 -7.05 0.21 -8.19
N ALA A 16 -8.20 0.41 -8.83
CA ALA A 16 -8.27 0.75 -10.26
C ALA A 16 -7.59 2.09 -10.58
N ILE A 17 -7.71 3.10 -9.71
CA ILE A 17 -6.99 4.37 -9.84
C ILE A 17 -5.49 4.14 -9.71
N LEU A 18 -5.04 3.38 -8.72
CA LEU A 18 -3.63 3.06 -8.48
C LEU A 18 -3.02 2.30 -9.65
N PHE A 19 -3.72 1.33 -10.24
CA PHE A 19 -3.25 0.62 -11.44
C PHE A 19 -2.99 1.58 -12.60
N ARG A 20 -3.96 2.47 -12.90
CA ARG A 20 -3.80 3.47 -13.96
C ARG A 20 -2.65 4.44 -13.66
N ALA A 21 -2.47 4.82 -12.40
CA ALA A 21 -1.40 5.69 -11.96
C ALA A 21 -0.02 5.01 -12.08
N ALA A 22 0.09 3.74 -11.66
CA ALA A 22 1.30 2.93 -11.72
C ALA A 22 1.82 2.85 -13.16
N ASP A 23 0.98 2.49 -14.12
CA ASP A 23 1.36 2.43 -15.53
C ASP A 23 1.71 3.81 -16.10
N LYS A 24 0.88 4.82 -15.86
CA LYS A 24 1.08 6.17 -16.38
C LYS A 24 2.37 6.80 -15.88
N ARG A 25 2.72 6.55 -14.61
CA ARG A 25 3.90 7.12 -13.95
C ARG A 25 5.09 6.18 -13.95
N ARG A 26 4.94 4.93 -14.39
CA ARG A 26 5.96 3.87 -14.35
C ARG A 26 6.49 3.63 -12.94
N ILE A 27 5.60 3.65 -11.95
CA ILE A 27 5.94 3.48 -10.54
C ILE A 27 5.56 2.06 -10.12
N GLN A 28 6.54 1.33 -9.57
CA GLN A 28 6.32 0.01 -9.01
C GLN A 28 5.30 0.08 -7.88
N THR A 29 4.19 -0.65 -8.06
CA THR A 29 3.05 -0.68 -7.15
C THR A 29 2.76 -2.12 -6.77
N THR A 30 2.92 -2.46 -5.50
CA THR A 30 2.74 -3.80 -4.97
C THR A 30 1.54 -3.84 -4.03
N LEU A 31 0.59 -4.72 -4.33
CA LEU A 31 -0.60 -4.95 -3.52
C LEU A 31 -0.33 -6.11 -2.56
N VAL A 32 -0.48 -5.89 -1.27
CA VAL A 32 -0.25 -6.91 -0.23
C VAL A 32 -1.60 -7.30 0.35
N ALA A 33 -1.90 -8.60 0.39
CA ALA A 33 -3.14 -9.12 0.94
C ALA A 33 -2.99 -10.56 1.44
N ASN A 34 -3.86 -10.97 2.36
CA ASN A 34 -3.92 -12.34 2.87
C ASN A 34 -4.63 -13.34 1.92
N ARG A 35 -5.02 -12.88 0.73
CA ARG A 35 -5.72 -13.68 -0.28
C ARG A 35 -5.29 -13.27 -1.70
N PRO A 36 -5.35 -14.20 -2.67
CA PRO A 36 -5.10 -13.88 -4.07
C PRO A 36 -6.04 -12.79 -4.59
N MET A 37 -5.50 -11.91 -5.41
CA MET A 37 -6.23 -10.81 -6.04
C MET A 37 -6.00 -10.81 -7.54
N LYS A 38 -6.98 -10.31 -8.29
CA LYS A 38 -6.81 -10.06 -9.71
C LYS A 38 -6.13 -8.70 -9.90
N ILE A 39 -4.99 -8.70 -10.57
CA ILE A 39 -4.29 -7.50 -11.02
C ILE A 39 -4.24 -7.49 -12.56
N PRO A 40 -4.23 -6.30 -13.20
CA PRO A 40 -4.02 -6.21 -14.63
C PRO A 40 -2.59 -6.64 -15.01
N ALA A 41 -2.41 -7.09 -16.26
CA ALA A 41 -1.08 -7.38 -16.78
C ALA A 41 -0.29 -6.07 -16.96
N SER A 42 0.78 -5.90 -16.18
CA SER A 42 1.66 -4.74 -16.22
C SER A 42 3.06 -5.09 -15.72
N LEU A 43 4.07 -4.33 -16.14
CA LEU A 43 5.45 -4.38 -15.62
C LEU A 43 5.64 -3.57 -14.32
N TYR A 44 4.62 -2.80 -13.92
CA TYR A 44 4.67 -1.87 -12.78
C TYR A 44 3.68 -2.24 -11.68
N ILE A 45 2.88 -3.30 -11.86
CA ILE A 45 1.88 -3.73 -10.90
C ILE A 45 2.18 -5.16 -10.52
N ASP A 46 2.35 -5.39 -9.22
CA ASP A 46 2.59 -6.70 -8.64
C ASP A 46 1.62 -6.97 -7.48
N SER A 47 1.45 -8.24 -7.13
CA SER A 47 0.66 -8.67 -5.98
C SER A 47 1.43 -9.67 -5.14
N MET A 48 1.47 -9.42 -3.84
CA MET A 48 2.07 -10.28 -2.84
C MET A 48 0.97 -10.87 -1.97
N VAL A 49 0.82 -12.19 -2.03
CA VAL A 49 -0.09 -12.91 -1.14
C VAL A 49 0.69 -13.33 0.10
N VAL A 50 0.24 -12.90 1.27
CA VAL A 50 0.80 -13.29 2.56
C VAL A 50 -0.05 -14.37 3.22
N ALA A 51 0.48 -14.97 4.29
CA ALA A 51 -0.29 -15.92 5.10
C ALA A 51 -1.51 -15.24 5.73
N GLN A 52 -2.55 -16.03 6.01
CA GLN A 52 -3.66 -15.55 6.82
C GLN A 52 -3.21 -15.33 8.26
N GLY A 53 -3.64 -14.21 8.84
CA GLY A 53 -3.35 -13.83 10.20
C GLY A 53 -3.67 -12.35 10.41
N PHE A 54 -3.75 -11.96 11.66
CA PHE A 54 -3.86 -10.56 12.04
C PHE A 54 -2.53 -9.84 11.73
N ASP A 55 -2.59 -8.63 11.18
CA ASP A 55 -1.46 -7.74 10.85
C ASP A 55 -0.35 -8.30 9.94
N VAL A 56 -0.50 -9.50 9.36
CA VAL A 56 0.55 -10.11 8.54
C VAL A 56 0.87 -9.28 7.29
N ALA A 57 -0.15 -8.67 6.67
CA ALA A 57 0.05 -7.79 5.51
C ALA A 57 0.81 -6.52 5.91
N ASP A 58 0.44 -5.94 7.06
CA ASP A 58 1.01 -4.72 7.60
C ASP A 58 2.48 -4.91 7.94
N ASP A 59 2.80 -5.98 8.68
CA ASP A 59 4.17 -6.38 9.01
C ASP A 59 5.03 -6.55 7.75
N GLU A 60 4.47 -7.16 6.71
CA GLU A 60 5.17 -7.44 5.47
C GLU A 60 5.48 -6.16 4.66
N ILE A 61 4.54 -5.19 4.68
CA ILE A 61 4.73 -3.84 4.16
C ILE A 61 5.82 -3.11 4.95
N VAL A 62 5.67 -3.02 6.27
CA VAL A 62 6.59 -2.32 7.20
C VAL A 62 8.02 -2.85 7.05
N LYS A 63 8.17 -4.17 6.87
CA LYS A 63 9.48 -4.82 6.66
C LYS A 63 10.16 -4.42 5.36
N ARG A 64 9.41 -4.09 4.29
CA ARG A 64 9.94 -3.85 2.94
C ARG A 64 10.02 -2.39 2.54
N ILE A 65 9.22 -1.54 3.15
CA ILE A 65 9.21 -0.11 2.82
C ILE A 65 10.57 0.52 3.07
N GLN A 66 10.89 1.48 2.22
CA GLN A 66 12.07 2.34 2.38
C GLN A 66 11.60 3.78 2.58
N ALA A 67 12.47 4.61 3.16
CA ALA A 67 12.19 6.05 3.30
C ALA A 67 11.84 6.67 1.93
N GLY A 68 10.79 7.48 1.90
CA GLY A 68 10.24 8.08 0.68
C GLY A 68 9.40 7.14 -0.20
N ASP A 69 9.10 5.91 0.23
CA ASP A 69 8.02 5.11 -0.37
C ASP A 69 6.64 5.64 0.06
N LEU A 70 5.60 5.26 -0.67
CA LEU A 70 4.21 5.59 -0.38
C LEU A 70 3.46 4.30 0.01
N VAL A 71 2.70 4.34 1.09
CA VAL A 71 1.82 3.27 1.54
C VAL A 71 0.38 3.76 1.52
N VAL A 72 -0.50 3.03 0.84
CA VAL A 72 -1.94 3.28 0.83
C VAL A 72 -2.59 2.34 1.83
N THR A 73 -3.11 2.90 2.92
CA THR A 73 -3.77 2.15 4.00
C THR A 73 -4.81 3.01 4.69
N ALA A 74 -5.89 2.40 5.18
CA ALA A 74 -6.85 3.06 6.07
C ALA A 74 -6.57 2.74 7.56
N ASP A 75 -5.58 1.88 7.82
CA ASP A 75 -5.21 1.46 9.16
C ASP A 75 -4.22 2.44 9.80
N ILE A 76 -4.63 3.03 10.92
CA ILE A 76 -3.89 4.06 11.65
C ILE A 76 -2.59 3.49 12.26
N PRO A 77 -2.63 2.33 12.98
CA PRO A 77 -1.41 1.65 13.42
C PRO A 77 -0.38 1.40 12.32
N LEU A 78 -0.77 0.91 11.14
CA LEU A 78 0.15 0.77 10.01
C LEU A 78 0.67 2.14 9.55
N ALA A 79 -0.20 3.15 9.39
CA ALA A 79 0.21 4.49 8.95
C ALA A 79 1.28 5.11 9.87
N ALA A 80 1.14 4.93 11.19
CA ALA A 80 2.12 5.38 12.17
C ALA A 80 3.49 4.73 11.95
N GLN A 81 3.54 3.41 11.81
CA GLN A 81 4.79 2.68 11.55
C GLN A 81 5.45 3.06 10.22
N VAL A 82 4.64 3.38 9.20
CA VAL A 82 5.13 3.86 7.90
C VAL A 82 5.83 5.22 8.05
N ILE A 83 5.21 6.14 8.79
CA ILE A 83 5.77 7.48 9.04
C ILE A 83 7.04 7.39 9.89
N GLU A 84 7.08 6.54 10.91
CA GLU A 84 8.28 6.28 11.72
C GLU A 84 9.47 5.80 10.87
N ARG A 85 9.20 5.07 9.78
CA ARG A 85 10.22 4.62 8.81
C ARG A 85 10.61 5.66 7.76
N GLY A 86 10.06 6.87 7.84
CA GLY A 86 10.30 7.96 6.90
C GLY A 86 9.65 7.76 5.53
N ALA A 87 8.64 6.89 5.46
CA ALA A 87 7.78 6.74 4.29
C ALA A 87 6.51 7.59 4.45
N HIS A 88 5.71 7.67 3.39
CA HIS A 88 4.45 8.41 3.37
C HIS A 88 3.28 7.45 3.50
N ALA A 89 2.33 7.73 4.39
CA ALA A 89 1.07 7.00 4.47
C ALA A 89 -0.07 7.85 3.89
N LEU A 90 -0.95 7.22 3.11
CA LEU A 90 -2.07 7.86 2.43
C LEU A 90 -3.35 7.05 2.66
N ASP A 91 -4.37 7.69 3.21
CA ASP A 91 -5.71 7.11 3.31
C ASP A 91 -6.31 6.90 1.91
N PRO A 92 -7.07 5.82 1.66
CA PRO A 92 -7.72 5.57 0.36
C PRO A 92 -8.64 6.70 -0.14
N ARG A 93 -9.06 7.64 0.73
CA ARG A 93 -9.80 8.87 0.41
C ARG A 93 -8.91 9.99 -0.15
N GLY A 94 -7.59 9.83 -0.12
CA GLY A 94 -6.62 10.75 -0.70
C GLY A 94 -6.01 11.75 0.29
N GLU A 95 -6.17 11.53 1.59
CA GLU A 95 -5.58 12.36 2.65
C GLU A 95 -4.27 11.73 3.14
N LEU A 96 -3.20 12.52 3.22
CA LEU A 96 -1.94 12.06 3.78
C LEU A 96 -2.06 12.02 5.30
N TYR A 97 -1.52 10.96 5.90
CA TYR A 97 -1.28 10.96 7.34
C TYR A 97 -0.04 11.80 7.65
N ASP A 98 -0.09 12.47 8.78
CA ASP A 98 0.99 13.24 9.40
C ASP A 98 0.96 13.02 10.92
N THR A 99 1.97 13.48 11.65
CA THR A 99 2.08 13.27 13.10
C THR A 99 0.92 13.81 13.94
N GLU A 100 0.02 14.62 13.37
CA GLU A 100 -1.17 15.13 14.05
C GLU A 100 -2.43 14.29 13.77
N SER A 101 -2.41 13.46 12.72
CA SER A 101 -3.53 12.65 12.24
C SER A 101 -3.36 11.13 12.43
N ILE A 102 -2.24 10.71 13.03
CA ILE A 102 -1.96 9.34 13.52
C ILE A 102 -2.01 9.25 15.04
#